data_AF-A0A8T5D6D3-F1
#
_entry.id   AF-A0A8T5D6D3-F1
#
_cell.length_a   1.000
_cell.length_b   1.000
_cell.length_c   1.000
_cell.angle_alpha   90.00
_cell.angle_beta   90.00
_cell.angle_gamma   90.00
#
_symmetry.space_group_name_H-M   'P 1'
#
loop_
_entity.id
_entity.type
_entity.pdbx_description
1 polymer ?
#
loop_
_entity_poly.entity_id
_entity_poly.type
_entity_poly.pdbx_seq_one_letter_code
_entity_poly.pdbx_strand_id
1 'polypeptide(L)' 'MYLGIDLHKRYAQVAVIDSEGQIVEEVRVTNANLDDLARRYAGSRAVIEATSNYYHVYDTLAEYLDVTVAHP' A
#
# COMPACT_ATOMS: atom_id res chain seq x y z
N MET A 1 -4.43 -9.80 5.20
CA MET A 1 -5.02 -8.46 5.33
C MET A 1 -5.20 -7.87 3.94
N TYR A 2 -5.93 -6.76 3.85
CA TYR A 2 -6.10 -5.97 2.63
C TYR A 2 -5.61 -4.54 2.89
N LEU A 3 -4.84 -3.99 1.96
CA LEU A 3 -4.28 -2.64 2.07
C LEU A 3 -4.83 -1.77 0.95
N GLY A 4 -5.42 -0.64 1.31
CA GLY A 4 -5.68 0.47 0.38
C GLY A 4 -4.59 1.52 0.54
N ILE A 5 -3.88 1.84 -0.54
CA ILE A 5 -2.75 2.76 -0.52
C ILE A 5 -3.01 3.90 -1.51
N ASP A 6 -3.30 5.08 -0.97
CA ASP A 6 -3.42 6.32 -1.74
C ASP A 6 -2.04 7.00 -1.80
N LEU A 7 -1.52 7.17 -3.01
CA LEU A 7 -0.15 7.65 -3.25
C LEU A 7 -0.14 9.15 -3.54
N HIS A 8 0.66 9.89 -2.76
CA HIS A 8 1.00 11.27 -3.04
C HIS A 8 2.51 11.44 -3.30
N LYS A 9 2.90 12.68 -3.64
CA LYS A 9 4.28 13.00 -4.06
C LYS A 9 5.37 12.63 -3.05
N ARG A 10 5.07 12.60 -1.75
CA ARG A 10 6.06 12.38 -0.68
C ARG A 10 5.64 11.37 0.39
N TYR A 11 4.34 11.07 0.45
CA TYR A 11 3.75 10.21 1.45
C TYR A 11 2.60 9.43 0.82
N ALA A 12 2.21 8.34 1.48
CA ALA A 12 1.04 7.56 1.17
C ALA A 12 0.10 7.55 2.39
N GLN A 13 -1.20 7.57 2.13
CA GLN A 13 -2.20 7.22 3.13
C GLN A 13 -2.51 5.73 2.98
N VAL A 14 -2.39 4.97 4.06
CA VAL A 14 -2.59 3.52 4.07
C VAL A 14 -3.71 3.17 5.02
N ALA A 15 -4.71 2.44 4.52
CA ALA A 15 -5.72 1.78 5.33
C ALA A 15 -5.51 0.27 5.26
N VAL A 16 -5.40 -0.38 6.42
CA VAL A 16 -5.30 -1.84 6.54
C VAL A 16 -6.62 -2.36 7.07
N ILE A 17 -7.15 -3.34 6.34
CA ILE A 17 -8.46 -3.95 6.60
C ILE A 17 -8.27 -5.45 6.81
N ASP A 18 -8.97 -6.00 7.78
CA ASP A 18 -9.02 -7.45 7.99
C ASP A 18 -9.98 -8.16 7.04
N SER A 19 -10.16 -9.47 7.22
CA SER A 19 -11.08 -10.28 6.41
C SER A 19 -12.56 -9.99 6.69
N GLU A 20 -12.88 -9.36 7.82
CA GLU A 20 -14.24 -8.98 8.21
C GLU A 20 -14.61 -7.55 7.76
N GLY A 21 -13.69 -6.89 7.03
CA GLY A 21 -13.90 -5.54 6.53
C GLY A 21 -13.66 -4.45 7.58
N GLN A 22 -13.06 -4.77 8.72
CA GLN A 22 -12.77 -3.80 9.78
C GLN A 22 -11.40 -3.15 9.56
N ILE A 23 -11.32 -1.83 9.78
CA ILE A 23 -10.05 -1.11 9.75
C ILE A 23 -9.25 -1.47 11.00
N VAL A 24 -8.06 -2.05 10.80
CA VAL A 24 -7.15 -2.45 11.88
C VAL A 24 -5.96 -1.48 12.04
N GLU A 25 -5.60 -0.76 10.98
CA GLU A 25 -4.60 0.31 11.03
C GLU A 25 -4.93 1.35 9.97
N GLU A 26 -4.80 2.63 10.34
CA GLU A 26 -4.81 3.74 9.39
C GLU A 26 -3.59 4.60 9.67
N VAL A 27 -2.72 4.75 8.68
CA VAL A 27 -1.42 5.37 8.87
C VAL A 27 -0.98 6.16 7.65
N ARG A 28 -0.34 7.30 7.91
CA ARG A 28 0.35 8.09 6.89
C ARG A 28 1.84 7.78 6.93
N VAL A 29 2.37 7.31 5.81
CA VAL A 29 3.76 6.84 5.70
C VAL A 29 4.50 7.63 4.64
N THR A 30 5.75 8.01 4.91
CA THR A 30 6.62 8.58 3.88
C THR A 30 6.90 7.53 2.81
N ASN A 31 6.99 7.92 1.53
CA ASN A 31 7.20 6.93 0.46
C ASN A 31 8.50 6.12 0.66
N ALA A 32 9.51 6.71 1.31
CA ALA A 32 10.77 6.05 1.68
C ALA A 32 10.63 4.93 2.72
N ASN A 33 9.50 4.87 3.46
CA ASN A 33 9.25 3.91 4.53
C ASN A 33 8.17 2.88 4.15
N LEU A 34 7.74 2.85 2.89
CA LEU A 34 6.74 1.87 2.43
C LEU A 34 7.28 0.44 2.43
N ASP A 35 8.59 0.25 2.28
CA ASP A 35 9.26 -1.05 2.42
C ASP A 35 9.03 -1.67 3.80
N ASP A 36 9.21 -0.89 4.87
CA ASP A 36 8.97 -1.34 6.24
C ASP A 36 7.49 -1.72 6.45
N LEU A 37 6.56 -0.93 5.90
CA LEU A 37 5.14 -1.24 5.98
C LEU A 37 4.79 -2.51 5.19
N ALA A 38 5.35 -2.69 4.00
CA ALA A 38 5.13 -3.86 3.16
C ALA A 38 5.63 -5.14 3.84
N ARG A 39 6.81 -5.09 4.49
CA ARG A 39 7.35 -6.20 5.29
C ARG A 39 6.45 -6.57 6.47
N ARG A 40 5.89 -5.59 7.19
CA ARG A 40 4.95 -5.85 8.29
C ARG A 40 3.71 -6.63 7.84
N TYR A 41 3.27 -6.39 6.61
CA TYR A 41 2.07 -6.98 6.03
C TYR A 41 2.35 -8.01 4.93
N ALA A 42 3.56 -8.59 4.90
CA ALA A 42 3.98 -9.51 3.85
C ALA A 42 2.96 -10.64 3.62
N GLY A 43 2.70 -10.95 2.35
CA GLY A 43 1.66 -11.90 1.91
C GLY A 43 0.24 -11.35 1.90
N SER A 44 0.03 -10.09 2.28
CA SER A 44 -1.27 -9.42 2.15
C SER A 44 -1.52 -8.88 0.75
N ARG A 45 -2.78 -8.60 0.44
CA ARG A 45 -3.17 -7.95 -0.81
C ARG A 45 -3.15 -6.44 -0.65
N ALA A 46 -2.66 -5.74 -1.66
CA ALA A 46 -2.64 -4.29 -1.68
C ALA A 46 -3.24 -3.76 -2.98
N VAL A 47 -3.93 -2.63 -2.88
CA VAL A 47 -4.41 -1.87 -4.02
C VAL A 47 -3.76 -0.49 -3.98
N ILE A 48 -3.14 -0.09 -5.08
CA ILE A 48 -2.56 1.25 -5.26
C ILE A 48 -3.21 1.97 -6.45
N GLU A 49 -3.36 3.29 -6.37
CA GLU A 49 -3.84 4.10 -7.50
C GLU A 49 -2.73 4.32 -8.55
N ALA A 50 -3.08 4.24 -9.84
CA ALA A 50 -2.19 4.49 -10.97
C ALA A 50 -1.84 5.98 -11.17
N THR A 51 -1.24 6.63 -10.17
CA THR A 51 -0.81 8.05 -10.26
C THR A 51 0.60 8.21 -10.85
N SER A 52 1.06 9.43 -11.14
CA SER A 52 2.25 9.68 -11.98
C SER A 52 3.57 9.01 -11.51
N ASN A 53 3.70 8.60 -10.26
CA ASN A 53 4.91 8.00 -9.68
C ASN A 53 4.71 6.57 -9.15
N TYR A 54 3.61 5.89 -9.51
CA TYR A 54 3.27 4.61 -8.91
C TYR A 54 4.30 3.51 -9.17
N TYR A 55 5.01 3.50 -10.30
CA TYR A 55 5.94 2.43 -10.69
C TYR A 55 7.02 2.13 -9.64
N HIS A 56 7.67 3.16 -9.09
CA HIS A 56 8.71 2.97 -8.07
C HIS A 56 8.15 2.41 -6.76
N VAL A 57 6.93 2.83 -6.42
CA VAL A 57 6.23 2.33 -5.23
C VAL A 57 5.75 0.90 -5.45
N TYR A 58 5.25 0.60 -6.65
CA TYR A 58 4.84 -0.75 -7.04
C TYR A 58 5.99 -1.74 -6.86
N ASP A 59 7.18 -1.45 -7.40
CA ASP A 59 8.34 -2.35 -7.29
C ASP A 59 8.70 -2.63 -5.83
N THR A 60 8.62 -1.62 -4.95
CA THR A 60 8.89 -1.76 -3.52
C THR A 60 7.84 -2.62 -2.82
N LEU A 61 6.56 -2.39 -3.12
CA LEU A 61 5.45 -3.09 -2.47
C LEU A 61 5.33 -4.54 -2.97
N ALA A 62 5.54 -4.77 -4.27
CA ALA A 62 5.38 -6.06 -4.92
C ALA A 62 6.42 -7.10 -4.48
N GLU A 63 7.52 -6.69 -3.83
CA GLU A 63 8.46 -7.61 -3.20
C GLU A 63 7.82 -8.39 -2.04
N TYR A 64 6.83 -7.81 -1.35
CA TYR A 64 6.23 -8.40 -0.15
C TYR A 64 4.70 -8.58 -0.25
N LEU A 65 4.03 -7.86 -1.12
CA LEU A 65 2.56 -7.79 -1.21
C LEU A 65 2.06 -8.25 -2.58
N ASP A 66 0.84 -8.80 -2.60
CA ASP A 66 0.09 -9.04 -3.84
C ASP A 66 -0.57 -7.72 -4.28
N VAL A 67 0.16 -6.93 -5.08
CA VAL A 67 -0.22 -5.56 -5.46
C VAL A 67 -1.03 -5.55 -6.75
N THR A 68 -2.24 -5.01 -6.67
CA THR A 68 -3.07 -4.64 -7.83
C THR A 68 -3.05 -3.13 -8.03
N VAL A 69 -2.89 -2.69 -9.27
CA VAL A 69 -2.99 -1.28 -9.63
C VAL A 69 -4.43 -0.99 -10.05
N ALA A 70 -5.09 -0.07 -9.34
CA ALA A 70 -6.41 0.41 -9.71
C ALA A 70 -6.30 1.48 -10.81
N HIS A 71 -7.14 1.35 -11.83
CA HIS A 71 -7.37 2.40 -12.80
C HIS A 71 -8.42 3.38 -12.26
N PRO A 72 -8.20 4.70 -12.34
CA PRO A 72 -9.23 5.69 -12.04
C PRO A 72 -10.41 5.63 -13.01
#